data_AF-A0A5P1R9N6-F1
#
_entry.id   AF-A0A5P1R9N6-F1
#
_cell.length_a   1.000
_cell.length_b   1.000
_cell.length_c   1.000
_cell.angle_alpha   90.00
_cell.angle_beta   90.00
_cell.angle_gamma   90.00
#
_symmetry.space_group_name_H-M   'P 1'
#
loop_
_entity.id
_entity.type
_entity.pdbx_description
1 polymer ?
#
loop_
_entity_poly.entity_id
_entity_poly.type
_entity_poly.pdbx_seq_one_letter_code
_entity_poly.pdbx_strand_id
1 'polypeptide(L)'
;MKTLNTITSAIVMGVLLTGCASPSLTGTTYSRSEARQVQHIKYGTVLSVTPVVIEGRSDGIVGTGAGAIIGGIAGSTIGGGKGSSIASVIGAVAGGMAGQAIEENATRKQGQEVTVRLTNGEELSVVQEVTDQRFFNVGEQVRLLQRGGVIRVTY
;
A
#
# COMPACT_ATOMS: atom_id res chain seq x y z
N MET A 1 2.30 -30.28 30.18
CA MET A 1 2.80 -28.87 30.24
C MET A 1 3.89 -28.54 29.23
N LYS A 2 4.80 -29.45 28.86
CA LYS A 2 5.88 -29.14 27.88
C LYS A 2 5.42 -28.98 26.42
N THR A 3 4.36 -29.67 26.02
CA THR A 3 3.82 -29.64 24.64
C THR A 3 2.99 -28.39 24.34
N LEU A 4 2.45 -27.71 25.35
CA LEU A 4 1.67 -26.49 25.18
C LEU A 4 2.56 -25.27 24.86
N ASN A 5 3.80 -25.27 25.37
CA ASN A 5 4.79 -24.20 25.16
C ASN A 5 5.48 -24.27 23.78
N THR A 6 5.60 -25.47 23.20
CA THR A 6 6.09 -25.65 21.83
C THR A 6 5.07 -25.26 20.77
N ILE A 7 3.76 -25.41 21.06
CA ILE A 7 2.68 -25.02 20.14
C ILE A 7 2.54 -23.48 20.08
N THR A 8 2.64 -22.77 21.20
CA THR A 8 2.64 -21.30 21.22
C THR A 8 3.82 -20.70 20.48
N SER A 9 5.02 -21.30 20.58
CA SER A 9 6.20 -20.85 19.84
C SER A 9 6.09 -21.06 18.33
N ALA A 10 5.38 -22.11 17.88
CA ALA A 10 5.16 -22.38 16.46
C ALA A 10 4.13 -21.43 15.82
N ILE A 11 3.12 -20.99 16.58
CA ILE A 11 2.09 -20.05 16.11
C ILE A 11 2.65 -18.62 15.97
N VAL A 12 3.53 -18.18 16.89
CA VAL A 12 4.19 -16.87 16.81
C VAL A 12 5.10 -16.74 15.58
N MET A 13 5.70 -17.84 15.12
CA MET A 13 6.54 -17.85 13.91
C MET A 13 5.73 -17.87 12.60
N GLY A 14 4.51 -18.42 12.62
CA GLY A 14 3.66 -18.55 11.43
C GLY A 14 3.03 -17.22 10.94
N VAL A 15 2.84 -16.25 11.83
CA VAL A 15 2.21 -14.95 11.50
C VAL A 15 3.19 -13.99 10.78
N LEU A 16 4.51 -14.22 10.90
CA LEU A 16 5.52 -13.38 10.25
C LEU A 16 5.63 -13.62 8.73
N LEU A 17 4.98 -14.66 8.20
CA LEU A 17 5.16 -15.10 6.80
C LEU A 17 4.05 -14.65 5.84
N THR A 18 3.02 -13.92 6.29
CA THR A 18 2.09 -13.26 5.37
C THR A 18 2.74 -12.00 4.81
N GLY A 19 3.69 -12.20 3.89
CA GLY A 19 4.37 -11.17 3.15
C GLY A 19 3.37 -10.32 2.36
N CYS A 20 3.37 -9.03 2.64
CA CYS A 20 2.46 -8.05 2.05
C CYS A 20 2.77 -7.90 0.57
N ALA A 21 1.88 -8.39 -0.29
CA ALA A 21 1.82 -7.98 -1.68
C ALA A 21 1.29 -6.54 -1.73
N SER A 22 2.18 -5.55 -1.62
CA SER A 22 1.82 -4.15 -1.79
C SER A 22 1.59 -3.87 -3.29
N PRO A 23 0.39 -3.43 -3.71
CA PRO A 23 0.20 -2.96 -5.08
C PRO A 23 1.10 -1.74 -5.31
N SER A 24 1.99 -1.84 -6.29
CA SER A 24 2.87 -0.74 -6.70
C SER A 24 2.07 0.31 -7.47
N LEU A 25 2.36 1.59 -7.24
CA LEU A 25 1.71 2.73 -7.89
C LEU A 25 2.59 3.32 -9.01
N THR A 26 3.51 2.50 -9.52
CA THR A 26 4.48 2.88 -10.56
C THR A 26 3.85 2.81 -11.96
N GLY A 27 4.42 3.54 -12.90
CA GLY A 27 4.02 3.47 -14.33
C GLY A 27 4.47 2.19 -15.05
N THR A 28 5.30 1.36 -14.42
CA THR A 28 5.99 0.22 -15.06
C THR A 28 5.55 -1.14 -14.54
N THR A 29 4.83 -1.22 -13.43
CA THR A 29 4.37 -2.48 -12.84
C THR A 29 2.90 -2.72 -13.14
N TYR A 30 2.58 -3.94 -13.57
CA TYR A 30 1.24 -4.36 -13.97
C TYR A 30 0.77 -5.52 -13.10
N SER A 31 -0.50 -5.49 -12.71
CA SER A 31 -1.13 -6.65 -12.09
C SER A 31 -1.32 -7.79 -13.09
N ARG A 32 -1.44 -9.03 -12.60
CA ARG A 32 -1.68 -10.20 -13.45
C ARG A 32 -2.95 -10.09 -14.29
N SER A 33 -3.98 -9.41 -13.79
CA SER A 33 -5.24 -9.15 -14.49
C SER A 33 -5.15 -8.01 -15.52
N GLU A 34 -4.08 -7.23 -15.50
CA GLU A 34 -3.78 -6.21 -16.52
C GLU A 34 -2.94 -6.75 -17.67
N ALA A 35 -2.26 -7.87 -17.47
CA ALA A 35 -1.45 -8.48 -18.51
C ALA A 35 -2.30 -8.92 -19.72
N ARG A 36 -1.78 -8.66 -20.93
CA ARG A 36 -2.36 -9.05 -22.24
C ARG A 36 -3.72 -8.43 -22.54
N GLN A 37 -3.97 -7.23 -22.03
CA GLN A 37 -5.22 -6.51 -22.25
C GLN A 37 -4.96 -5.31 -23.15
N VAL A 38 -5.93 -4.98 -24.02
CA VAL A 38 -5.81 -3.80 -24.89
C VAL A 38 -5.83 -2.53 -24.03
N GLN A 39 -4.92 -1.60 -24.33
CA GLN A 39 -4.85 -0.28 -23.70
C GLN A 39 -4.97 0.79 -24.79
N HIS A 40 -5.76 1.84 -24.51
CA HIS A 40 -5.81 3.00 -25.39
C HIS A 40 -4.63 3.91 -25.10
N ILE A 41 -3.91 4.31 -26.14
CA ILE A 41 -2.69 5.11 -26.03
C ILE A 41 -2.98 6.51 -26.54
N LYS A 42 -2.67 7.53 -25.73
CA LYS A 42 -2.62 8.93 -26.17
C LYS A 42 -1.19 9.44 -26.07
N TYR A 43 -0.75 10.25 -27.02
CA TYR A 43 0.59 10.86 -26.99
C TYR A 43 0.51 12.30 -26.49
N GLY A 44 1.56 12.75 -25.83
CA GLY A 44 1.65 14.10 -25.32
C GLY A 44 3.06 14.52 -24.90
N THR A 45 3.16 15.74 -24.39
CA THR A 45 4.40 16.35 -23.92
C THR A 45 4.22 16.82 -22.48
N VAL A 46 5.22 16.54 -21.64
CA VAL A 46 5.22 16.95 -20.23
C VAL A 46 5.34 18.47 -20.14
N LEU A 47 4.38 19.11 -19.47
CA LEU A 47 4.37 20.55 -19.19
C LEU A 47 5.02 20.89 -17.84
N SER A 48 4.75 20.09 -16.82
CA SER A 48 5.27 20.30 -15.47
C SER A 48 5.37 18.98 -14.71
N VAL A 49 6.30 18.94 -13.75
CA VAL A 49 6.48 17.82 -12.83
C VAL A 49 6.63 18.37 -11.42
N THR A 50 5.75 17.96 -10.52
CA THR A 50 5.73 18.39 -9.12
C THR A 50 5.98 17.19 -8.20
N PRO A 51 6.97 17.24 -7.30
CA PRO A 51 7.15 16.17 -6.32
C PRO A 51 6.00 16.18 -5.32
N VAL A 52 5.40 15.02 -5.08
CA VAL A 52 4.27 14.84 -4.16
C VAL A 52 4.48 13.61 -3.28
N VAL A 53 3.73 13.50 -2.19
CA VAL A 53 3.73 12.30 -1.35
C VAL A 53 2.40 11.59 -1.54
N ILE A 54 2.45 10.31 -1.87
CA ILE A 54 1.27 9.46 -1.96
C ILE A 54 1.05 8.84 -0.58
N GLU A 55 -0.17 9.02 -0.06
CA GLU A 55 -0.59 8.46 1.22
C GLU A 55 -0.42 6.95 1.24
N GLY A 56 -0.01 6.42 2.39
CA GLY A 56 0.08 4.98 2.58
C GLY A 56 -1.31 4.35 2.71
N ARG A 57 -1.35 3.02 2.62
CA ARG A 57 -2.59 2.27 2.86
C ARG A 57 -3.06 2.45 4.30
N SER A 58 -4.34 2.71 4.44
CA SER A 58 -5.05 2.77 5.72
C SER A 58 -6.16 1.71 5.84
N ASP A 59 -6.45 0.99 4.75
CA ASP A 59 -7.49 -0.05 4.61
C ASP A 59 -6.95 -1.48 4.79
N GLY A 60 -5.71 -1.64 5.25
CA GLY A 60 -5.11 -2.93 5.57
C GLY A 60 -5.90 -3.71 6.61
N ILE A 61 -6.40 -4.89 6.22
CA ILE A 61 -6.86 -5.94 7.15
C ILE A 61 -5.72 -6.35 8.10
N VAL A 62 -4.46 -6.11 7.71
CA VAL A 62 -3.28 -6.43 8.52
C VAL A 62 -3.15 -5.48 9.72
N GLY A 63 -3.26 -4.15 9.53
CA GLY A 63 -3.24 -3.20 10.64
C GLY A 63 -4.34 -3.42 11.67
N THR A 64 -5.60 -3.56 11.23
CA THR A 64 -6.77 -3.67 12.13
C THR A 64 -7.07 -5.11 12.58
N GLY A 65 -6.93 -6.09 11.70
CA GLY A 65 -7.24 -7.50 11.97
C GLY A 65 -6.08 -8.29 12.60
N ALA A 66 -4.84 -8.09 12.18
CA ALA A 66 -3.69 -8.79 12.79
C ALA A 66 -3.34 -8.21 14.17
N GLY A 67 -3.44 -6.88 14.35
CA GLY A 67 -3.29 -6.23 15.65
C GLY A 67 -4.34 -6.70 16.68
N ALA A 68 -5.58 -6.95 16.23
CA ALA A 68 -6.64 -7.49 17.07
C ALA A 68 -6.38 -8.94 17.50
N ILE A 69 -5.87 -9.78 16.61
CA ILE A 69 -5.52 -11.17 16.92
C ILE A 69 -4.35 -11.21 17.90
N ILE A 70 -3.27 -10.46 17.64
CA ILE A 70 -2.08 -10.46 18.51
C ILE A 70 -2.39 -9.86 19.90
N GLY A 71 -3.13 -8.74 19.95
CA GLY A 71 -3.55 -8.11 21.21
C GLY A 71 -4.52 -8.97 22.03
N GLY A 72 -5.39 -9.73 21.36
CA GLY A 72 -6.36 -10.63 22.01
C GLY A 72 -5.71 -11.85 22.67
N ILE A 73 -4.67 -12.43 22.06
CA ILE A 73 -4.01 -13.62 22.61
C ILE A 73 -3.05 -13.24 23.76
N ALA A 74 -2.31 -12.13 23.62
CA ALA A 74 -1.38 -11.66 24.64
C ALA A 74 -2.09 -11.07 25.89
N GLY A 75 -3.23 -10.39 25.71
CA GLY A 75 -4.03 -9.88 26.84
C GLY A 75 -4.70 -10.97 27.67
N SER A 76 -4.97 -12.13 27.06
CA SER A 76 -5.65 -13.23 27.72
C SER A 76 -4.81 -13.96 28.78
N THR A 77 -3.48 -13.85 28.67
CA THR A 77 -2.49 -14.51 29.54
C THR A 77 -2.06 -13.66 30.74
N ILE A 78 -2.35 -12.35 30.73
CA ILE A 78 -2.04 -11.40 31.80
C ILE A 78 -3.31 -11.16 32.64
N GLY A 79 -3.64 -12.12 33.51
CA GLY A 79 -4.71 -11.98 34.52
C GLY A 79 -5.83 -13.02 34.41
N GLY A 80 -6.44 -13.37 35.55
CA GLY A 80 -7.58 -14.30 35.60
C GLY A 80 -8.94 -13.59 35.54
N GLY A 81 -9.94 -14.24 34.94
CA GLY A 81 -11.35 -13.79 34.96
C GLY A 81 -11.66 -12.59 34.06
N LYS A 82 -12.61 -11.73 34.47
CA LYS A 82 -13.10 -10.58 33.69
C LYS A 82 -12.00 -9.57 33.31
N GLY A 83 -10.92 -9.48 34.09
CA GLY A 83 -9.79 -8.57 33.83
C GLY A 83 -9.01 -8.92 32.57
N SER A 84 -8.86 -10.20 32.27
CA SER A 84 -8.14 -10.66 31.06
C SER A 84 -8.97 -10.42 29.79
N SER A 85 -10.29 -10.57 29.84
CA SER A 85 -11.17 -10.23 28.71
C SER A 85 -11.14 -8.74 28.37
N ILE A 86 -11.15 -7.87 29.38
CA ILE A 86 -11.08 -6.41 29.18
C ILE A 86 -9.69 -6.01 28.64
N ALA A 87 -8.61 -6.54 29.23
CA ALA A 87 -7.25 -6.28 28.77
C ALA A 87 -7.03 -6.71 27.31
N SER A 88 -7.63 -7.83 26.90
CA SER A 88 -7.57 -8.35 25.52
C SER A 88 -8.24 -7.41 24.52
N VAL A 89 -9.44 -6.90 24.84
CA VAL A 89 -10.16 -5.95 23.96
C VAL A 89 -9.41 -4.62 23.86
N ILE A 90 -8.91 -4.11 24.98
CA ILE A 90 -8.13 -2.86 25.00
C ILE A 90 -6.82 -3.03 24.21
N GLY A 91 -6.10 -4.13 24.41
CA GLY A 91 -4.86 -4.44 23.69
C GLY A 91 -5.07 -4.64 22.19
N ALA A 92 -6.19 -5.26 21.79
CA ALA A 92 -6.58 -5.42 20.40
C ALA A 92 -6.86 -4.08 19.71
N VAL A 93 -7.61 -3.18 20.36
CA VAL A 93 -7.91 -1.84 19.82
C VAL A 93 -6.64 -0.99 19.74
N ALA A 94 -5.85 -0.94 20.82
CA ALA A 94 -4.60 -0.19 20.86
C ALA A 94 -3.57 -0.71 19.85
N GLY A 95 -3.41 -2.04 19.76
CA GLY A 95 -2.52 -2.71 18.80
C GLY A 95 -2.98 -2.53 17.36
N GLY A 96 -4.29 -2.52 17.11
CA GLY A 96 -4.86 -2.27 15.79
C GLY A 96 -4.62 -0.85 15.30
N MET A 97 -4.82 0.15 16.16
CA MET A 97 -4.57 1.56 15.83
C MET A 97 -3.07 1.83 15.60
N ALA A 98 -2.21 1.29 16.47
CA ALA A 98 -0.76 1.41 16.31
C ALA A 98 -0.28 0.71 15.03
N GLY A 99 -0.79 -0.50 14.74
CA GLY A 99 -0.50 -1.24 13.52
C GLY A 99 -0.91 -0.49 12.26
N GLN A 100 -2.10 0.11 12.24
CA GLN A 100 -2.57 0.93 11.12
C GLN A 100 -1.67 2.15 10.89
N ALA A 101 -1.28 2.86 11.94
CA ALA A 101 -0.39 4.01 11.80
C ALA A 101 1.00 3.59 11.26
N ILE A 102 1.51 2.44 11.70
CA ILE A 102 2.76 1.88 11.17
C ILE A 102 2.60 1.50 9.70
N GLU A 103 1.51 0.83 9.31
CA GLU A 103 1.23 0.45 7.92
C GLU A 103 1.12 1.68 7.02
N GLU A 104 0.38 2.69 7.44
CA GLU A 104 0.23 3.95 6.72
C GLU A 104 1.59 4.61 6.50
N ASN A 105 2.41 4.74 7.55
CA ASN A 105 3.73 5.36 7.41
C ASN A 105 4.70 4.50 6.58
N ALA A 106 4.69 3.18 6.75
CA ALA A 106 5.58 2.27 6.05
C ALA A 106 5.25 2.12 4.55
N THR A 107 3.99 2.35 4.18
CA THR A 107 3.53 2.23 2.79
C THR A 107 3.40 3.57 2.06
N ARG A 108 3.65 4.71 2.73
CA ARG A 108 3.78 6.02 2.07
C ARG A 108 4.83 5.96 0.96
N LYS A 109 4.51 6.53 -0.19
CA LYS A 109 5.39 6.53 -1.38
C LYS A 109 5.73 7.95 -1.81
N GLN A 110 6.96 8.13 -2.26
CA GLN A 110 7.31 9.34 -2.99
C GLN A 110 6.67 9.27 -4.37
N GLY A 111 5.89 10.29 -4.72
CA GLY A 111 5.23 10.42 -6.00
C GLY A 111 5.72 11.65 -6.77
N GLN A 112 5.25 11.71 -8.00
CA GLN A 112 5.35 12.90 -8.84
C GLN A 112 4.00 13.11 -9.55
N GLU A 113 3.53 14.34 -9.53
CA GLU A 113 2.43 14.80 -10.35
C GLU A 113 2.98 15.27 -11.69
N VAL A 114 2.49 14.66 -12.78
CA VAL A 114 2.95 14.91 -14.14
C VAL A 114 1.81 15.51 -14.93
N THR A 115 1.93 16.79 -15.30
CA THR A 115 0.97 17.43 -16.21
C THR A 115 1.45 17.23 -17.64
N VAL A 116 0.60 16.65 -18.48
CA VAL A 116 0.89 16.33 -19.88
C VAL A 116 -0.10 17.05 -20.77
N ARG A 117 0.41 17.75 -21.80
CA ARG A 117 -0.39 18.25 -22.90
C ARG A 117 -0.46 17.20 -24.00
N LEU A 118 -1.67 16.75 -24.29
CA LEU A 118 -1.94 15.80 -25.36
C LEU A 118 -1.92 16.49 -26.73
N THR A 119 -1.77 15.68 -27.78
CA THR A 119 -1.77 16.17 -29.18
C THR A 119 -3.09 16.81 -29.61
N ASN A 120 -4.21 16.49 -28.94
CA ASN A 120 -5.52 17.11 -29.17
C ASN A 120 -5.69 18.45 -28.42
N GLY A 121 -4.67 18.92 -27.69
CA GLY A 121 -4.69 20.16 -26.89
C GLY A 121 -5.24 19.99 -25.47
N GLU A 122 -5.72 18.81 -25.09
CA GLU A 122 -6.18 18.49 -23.74
C GLU A 122 -4.98 18.40 -22.77
N GLU A 123 -5.15 18.90 -21.54
CA GLU A 123 -4.14 18.79 -20.48
C GLU A 123 -4.62 17.83 -19.41
N LEU A 124 -3.76 16.86 -19.07
CA LEU A 124 -4.05 15.83 -18.07
C LEU A 124 -2.97 15.84 -16.99
N SER A 125 -3.38 15.83 -15.73
CA SER A 125 -2.47 15.65 -14.59
C SER A 125 -2.61 14.21 -14.07
N VAL A 126 -1.47 13.52 -13.93
CA VAL A 126 -1.41 12.14 -13.44
C VAL A 126 -0.38 12.04 -12.33
N VAL A 127 -0.80 11.54 -11.17
CA VAL A 127 0.08 11.26 -10.03
C VAL A 127 0.52 9.80 -10.08
N GLN A 128 1.83 9.56 -10.01
CA GLN A 128 2.40 8.20 -9.95
C GLN A 128 3.60 8.12 -9.01
N GLU A 129 3.86 6.91 -8.49
CA GLU A 129 5.06 6.62 -7.68
C GLU A 129 6.33 6.81 -8.51
N VAL A 130 7.35 7.40 -7.88
CA VAL A 130 8.69 7.56 -8.48
C VAL A 130 9.44 6.22 -8.37
N THR A 131 9.80 5.64 -9.50
CA THR A 131 10.66 4.45 -9.57
C THR A 131 12.10 4.86 -9.85
N ASP A 132 13.07 4.27 -9.15
CA ASP A 132 14.51 4.42 -9.40
C ASP A 132 15.02 5.88 -9.47
N GLN A 133 14.37 6.79 -8.72
CA GLN A 133 14.67 8.25 -8.74
C GLN A 133 14.58 8.89 -10.14
N ARG A 134 13.88 8.25 -11.07
CA ARG A 134 13.63 8.76 -12.42
C ARG A 134 12.45 9.71 -12.37
N PHE A 135 12.73 11.00 -12.50
CA PHE A 135 11.72 12.02 -12.72
C PHE A 135 11.53 12.25 -14.22
N PHE A 136 10.30 12.53 -14.64
CA PHE A 136 10.08 13.08 -15.98
C PHE A 136 10.63 14.49 -16.05
N ASN A 137 11.02 14.90 -17.25
CA ASN A 137 11.48 16.27 -17.50
C ASN A 137 10.43 17.04 -18.29
N VAL A 138 10.35 18.35 -18.05
CA VAL A 138 9.52 19.24 -18.86
C VAL A 138 9.99 19.19 -20.31
N GLY A 139 9.05 19.04 -21.25
CA GLY A 139 9.33 18.90 -22.68
C GLY A 139 9.54 17.45 -23.14
N GLU A 140 9.55 16.47 -22.23
CA GLU A 140 9.68 15.07 -22.59
C GLU A 140 8.42 14.57 -23.33
N GLN A 141 8.63 13.77 -24.39
CA GLN A 141 7.54 13.09 -25.08
C GLN A 141 7.16 11.85 -24.29
N VAL A 142 5.87 11.74 -24.01
CA VAL A 142 5.31 10.64 -23.22
C VAL A 142 4.05 10.11 -23.89
N ARG A 143 3.68 8.89 -23.52
CA ARG A 143 2.41 8.29 -23.87
C ARG A 143 1.64 7.95 -22.61
N LEU A 144 0.34 8.22 -22.65
CA LEU A 144 -0.60 7.87 -21.61
C LEU A 144 -1.33 6.60 -22.00
N LEU A 145 -1.24 5.60 -21.13
CA LEU A 145 -1.95 4.33 -21.25
C LEU A 145 -3.22 4.40 -20.40
N GLN A 146 -4.38 4.31 -21.05
CA GLN A 146 -5.68 4.36 -20.38
C GLN A 146 -6.37 3.00 -20.42
N ARG A 147 -6.76 2.50 -19.24
CA ARG A 147 -7.59 1.29 -19.09
C ARG A 147 -8.43 1.35 -17.82
N GLY A 148 -9.75 1.18 -17.95
CA GLY A 148 -10.65 0.99 -16.80
C GLY A 148 -10.63 2.12 -15.77
N GLY A 149 -10.49 3.38 -16.21
CA GLY A 149 -10.39 4.54 -15.33
C GLY A 149 -9.00 4.82 -14.78
N VAL A 150 -8.03 3.93 -14.99
CA VAL A 150 -6.62 4.14 -14.63
C VAL A 150 -5.86 4.71 -15.83
N ILE A 151 -5.13 5.79 -15.59
CA ILE A 151 -4.23 6.42 -16.56
C ILE A 151 -2.81 6.30 -16.02
N ARG A 152 -1.86 5.93 -16.89
CA ARG A 152 -0.45 5.80 -16.55
C ARG A 152 0.40 6.56 -17.56
N VAL A 153 1.43 7.27 -17.09
CA VAL A 153 2.39 7.96 -17.96
C VAL A 153 3.63 7.09 -18.13
N THR A 154 4.03 6.86 -19.37
CA THR A 154 5.23 6.10 -19.73
C THR A 154 5.92 6.73 -20.94
N TYR A 155 7.17 6.33 -21.19
CA TYR A 155 7.96 6.74 -22.36
C TYR A 155 7.71 5.83 -23.57
#